data_AF-A0AAI9GA30-F1
#
_entry.id   AF-A0AAI9GA30-F1
#
_cell.length_a   1.000
_cell.length_b   1.000
_cell.length_c   1.000
_cell.angle_alpha   90.00
_cell.angle_beta   90.00
_cell.angle_gamma   90.00
#
_symmetry.space_group_name_H-M   'P 1'
#
loop_
_entity.id
_entity.type
_entity.pdbx_description
1 polymer ?
#
loop_
_entity_poly.entity_id
_entity_poly.type
_entity_poly.pdbx_seq_one_letter_code
_entity_poly.pdbx_strand_id
1 'polypeptide(L)' 'MFGSVCPARGIGEAMLVPWVNKEIMIEHLKQISAVTEKGRHAVIIMDGASWHTNDIAEPFSNVSITSSHPIHQSETR' A
#
# COMPACT_ATOMS: atom_id res chain seq x y z
N MET A 1 -9.38 -9.65 -3.22
CA MET A 1 -8.41 -10.26 -2.28
C MET A 1 -7.14 -9.44 -2.34
N PHE A 2 -6.54 -9.17 -1.19
CA PHE A 2 -5.24 -8.52 -1.07
C PHE A 2 -4.23 -9.47 -0.47
N GLY A 3 -2.99 -9.36 -0.91
CA GLY A 3 -1.89 -10.16 -0.42
C GLY A 3 -0.61 -9.35 -0.44
N SER A 4 0.19 -9.48 0.61
CA SER A 4 1.51 -8.88 0.71
C SER A 4 2.49 -9.89 1.28
N VAL A 5 3.75 -9.82 0.85
CA VAL A 5 4.80 -10.73 1.31
C VAL A 5 6.07 -9.94 1.59
N CYS A 6 6.81 -10.35 2.62
CA CYS A 6 8.17 -9.88 2.89
C CYS A 6 9.13 -11.07 2.73
N PRO A 7 9.70 -11.29 1.52
CA PRO A 7 10.55 -12.46 1.25
C PRO A 7 11.75 -12.57 2.18
N ALA A 8 12.38 -11.44 2.53
CA ALA A 8 13.53 -11.39 3.42
C ALA A 8 13.23 -11.92 4.84
N ARG A 9 11.95 -11.89 5.25
CA ARG A 9 11.49 -12.34 6.57
C ARG A 9 10.66 -13.63 6.51
N GLY A 10 10.31 -14.11 5.32
CA GLY A 10 9.45 -15.28 5.15
C GLY A 10 8.03 -15.10 5.69
N ILE A 11 7.52 -13.87 5.77
CA ILE A 11 6.17 -13.56 6.26
C ILE A 11 5.27 -13.09 5.12
N GLY A 12 3.96 -13.33 5.26
CA GLY A 12 2.95 -12.84 4.35
C GLY A 12 1.64 -12.53 5.07
N GLU A 13 0.91 -11.54 4.55
CA GLU A 13 -0.39 -11.09 5.04
C GLU A 13 -1.40 -11.18 3.90
N ALA A 14 -2.63 -11.59 4.21
CA ALA A 14 -3.70 -11.69 3.22
C ALA A 14 -5.03 -11.20 3.80
N MET A 15 -5.81 -10.53 2.96
CA MET A 15 -7.13 -10.04 3.32
C MET A 15 -8.16 -10.48 2.29
N LEU A 16 -9.15 -11.25 2.75
CA LEU A 16 -10.31 -11.65 1.99
C LEU A 16 -11.45 -10.67 2.26
N VAL A 17 -11.97 -10.08 1.18
CA VAL A 17 -13.03 -9.07 1.24
C VAL A 17 -14.07 -9.33 0.15
N PRO A 18 -15.35 -9.03 0.43
CA PRO A 18 -16.44 -9.21 -0.52
C PRO A 18 -16.43 -8.18 -1.68
N TRP A 19 -15.76 -7.04 -1.53
CA TRP A 19 -15.58 -6.02 -2.58
C TRP A 19 -14.26 -5.27 -2.39
N VAL A 20 -13.84 -4.51 -3.42
CA VAL A 20 -12.60 -3.73 -3.43
C VAL A 20 -12.91 -2.26 -3.63
N ASN A 21 -12.41 -1.41 -2.74
CA ASN A 21 -12.48 0.04 -2.81
C ASN A 21 -11.28 0.68 -2.05
N LYS A 22 -11.27 2.00 -1.96
CA LYS A 22 -10.20 2.78 -1.33
C LYS A 22 -10.09 2.51 0.18
N GLU A 23 -11.22 2.38 0.88
CA GLU A 23 -11.26 2.13 2.32
C GLU A 23 -10.63 0.77 2.65
N ILE A 24 -10.91 -0.25 1.85
CA ILE A 24 -10.32 -1.56 2.03
C ILE A 24 -8.80 -1.55 1.73
N MET A 25 -8.35 -0.77 0.75
CA MET A 25 -6.91 -0.58 0.52
C MET A 25 -6.22 0.05 1.74
N ILE A 26 -6.84 1.01 2.40
CA ILE A 26 -6.31 1.60 3.64
C ILE A 26 -6.20 0.54 4.74
N GLU A 27 -7.20 -0.33 4.91
CA GLU A 27 -7.11 -1.41 5.91
C GLU A 27 -6.01 -2.43 5.56
N HIS A 28 -5.77 -2.69 4.26
CA HIS A 28 -4.64 -3.51 3.83
C HIS A 28 -3.29 -2.87 4.20
N LEU A 29 -3.14 -1.56 3.96
CA LEU A 29 -1.92 -0.82 4.33
C LEU A 29 -1.70 -0.79 5.85
N LYS A 30 -2.78 -0.74 6.64
CA LYS A 30 -2.71 -0.84 8.10
C LYS A 30 -2.18 -2.19 8.57
N GLN A 31 -2.57 -3.30 7.93
CA GLN A 31 -1.97 -4.61 8.22
C GLN A 31 -0.47 -4.60 7.96
N ILE A 32 -0.04 -4.08 6.82
CA ILE A 32 1.38 -3.95 6.46
C ILE A 32 2.13 -3.07 7.46
N SER A 33 1.56 -1.93 7.83
CA SER A 33 2.10 -1.02 8.84
C SER A 33 2.30 -1.72 10.19
N ALA A 34 1.34 -2.53 10.63
CA ALA A 34 1.38 -3.22 11.92
C ALA A 34 2.46 -4.31 11.99
N VAL A 35 2.72 -5.02 10.88
CA VAL A 35 3.75 -6.07 10.82
C VAL A 35 5.15 -5.55 10.44
N THR A 36 5.24 -4.27 10.06
CA THR A 36 6.51 -3.59 9.81
C THR A 36 7.20 -3.32 11.14
N GLU A 37 8.38 -3.91 11.32
CA GLU A 37 9.16 -3.76 12.56
C GLU A 37 9.50 -2.30 12.86
N LYS A 38 9.62 -1.97 14.15
CA LYS A 38 10.07 -0.65 14.58
C LYS A 38 11.44 -0.33 13.95
N GLY A 39 11.57 0.87 13.37
CA GLY A 39 12.79 1.31 12.67
C GLY A 39 12.90 0.82 11.23
N ARG A 40 11.86 0.14 10.69
CA ARG A 40 11.74 -0.20 9.27
C ARG A 40 10.63 0.63 8.61
N HIS A 41 10.72 0.74 7.29
CA HIS A 41 9.76 1.44 6.45
C HIS A 41 9.30 0.52 5.32
N ALA A 42 8.00 0.40 5.09
CA ALA A 42 7.44 -0.36 4.00
C ALA A 42 7.25 0.53 2.76
N VAL A 43 7.80 0.09 1.62
CA VAL A 43 7.57 0.74 0.32
C VAL A 43 6.67 -0.17 -0.52
N ILE A 44 5.52 0.36 -0.92
CA ILE A 44 4.53 -0.34 -1.74
C ILE A 44 4.69 0.12 -3.18
N ILE A 45 4.90 -0.82 -4.10
CA ILE A 45 4.95 -0.54 -5.54
C ILE A 45 3.57 -0.82 -6.12
N MET A 46 2.92 0.21 -6.69
CA MET A 46 1.61 0.08 -7.32
C MET A 46 1.74 0.04 -8.85
N ASP A 47 0.78 -0.61 -9.51
CA ASP A 47 0.72 -0.76 -10.97
C ASP A 47 0.37 0.54 -11.72
N GLY A 48 -0.03 1.58 -10.98
CA GLY A 48 -0.37 2.90 -11.54
C GLY A 48 -1.81 3.01 -12.04
N ALA A 49 -2.71 2.10 -11.65
CA ALA A 49 -4.14 2.26 -11.92
C ALA A 49 -4.67 3.56 -11.28
N SER A 50 -5.52 4.32 -11.98
CA SER A 50 -5.91 5.68 -11.59
C SER A 50 -6.58 5.81 -10.21
N TRP A 51 -7.05 4.71 -9.62
CA TRP A 51 -7.67 4.66 -8.28
C TRP A 51 -6.67 4.30 -7.15
N HIS A 52 -5.42 4.01 -7.50
CA HIS A 52 -4.29 3.81 -6.60
C HIS A 52 -3.55 5.15 -6.37
N THR A 53 -4.21 6.07 -5.68
CA THR A 53 -3.68 7.41 -5.38
C THR A 53 -2.79 7.41 -4.14
N ASN A 54 -1.78 8.29 -4.09
CA ASN A 54 -0.79 8.33 -2.99
C ASN A 54 -1.39 8.67 -1.61
N ASP A 55 -2.55 9.32 -1.59
CA ASP A 55 -3.18 9.82 -0.37
C ASP A 55 -3.67 8.71 0.58
N ILE A 56 -3.82 7.47 0.09
CA ILE A 56 -4.21 6.34 0.95
C ILE A 56 -3.12 5.92 1.95
N ALA A 57 -1.87 6.32 1.73
CA ALA A 57 -0.77 6.04 2.65
C ALA A 57 -0.53 7.16 3.68
N GLU A 58 -1.14 8.35 3.51
CA GLU A 58 -0.97 9.49 4.44
C GLU A 58 -1.21 9.16 5.92
N PRO A 59 -2.14 8.27 6.31
CA PRO A 59 -2.36 7.92 7.71
C PRO A 59 -1.20 7.16 8.38
N PHE A 60 -0.22 6.64 7.62
CA PHE A 60 0.81 5.74 8.12
C PHE A 60 2.21 6.38 8.01
N SER A 61 2.90 6.54 9.13
CA SER A 61 4.23 7.16 9.16
C SER A 61 5.37 6.25 8.66
N ASN A 62 5.12 4.95 8.55
CA ASN A 62 6.10 3.92 8.19
C ASN A 62 5.75 3.19 6.87
N VAL A 63 4.83 3.74 6.08
CA VAL A 63 4.43 3.19 4.78
C VAL A 63 4.49 4.31 3.73
N SER A 64 5.01 4.00 2.55
CA SER A 64 4.94 4.91 1.39
C SER A 64 4.64 4.16 0.11
N ILE A 65 3.99 4.84 -0.82
CA ILE A 65 3.62 4.30 -2.13
C ILE A 65 4.56 4.90 -3.17
N THR A 66 5.04 4.04 -4.06
CA THR A 66 5.69 4.44 -5.31
C THR A 66 4.97 3.76 -6.47
N SER A 67 4.90 4.44 -7.61
CA SER A 67 4.33 3.85 -8.82
C SER A 67 5.42 3.14 -9.61
N SER A 68 5.08 1.96 -10.15
CA SER A 68 5.94 1.22 -11.10
C SER A 68 6.10 1.95 -12.44
N HIS A 69 5.13 2.80 -12.80
CA HIS A 69 5.17 3.65 -13.98
C HIS A 69 5.28 5.13 -13.56
N PRO A 70 6.06 5.97 -14.27
CA PRO A 70 6.01 7.42 -14.06
C PRO A 70 4.61 7.90 -14.44
N ILE A 71 3.74 8.03 -13.45
CA ILE A 71 2.44 8.68 -13.66
C ILE A 71 2.78 10.16 -13.80
N HIS A 72 2.59 10.72 -14.99
CA HIS A 72 2.54 12.17 -15.16
C HIS A 72 1.29 12.61 -14.39
N GLN A 73 1.39 12.80 -13.08
CA GLN A 73 0.35 13.47 -12.31
C GLN A 73 0.36 14.90 -12.85
N SER A 74 -0.52 15.18 -13.82
CA SER A 74 -0.86 16.55 -14.14
C SER A 74 -1.46 17.12 -12.87
N GLU A 75 -0.68 17.96 -12.18
CA GLU A 75 -1.17 18.86 -11.14
C GLU A 75 -2.42 19.54 -11.69
N THR A 76 -3.58 19.05 -11.30
CA THR A 76 -4.81 19.82 -11.43
C THR A 76 -5.09 20.33 -10.04
N ARG A 77 -4.63 21.57 -9.87
CA ARG A 77 -4.93 22.49 -8.79
C ARG A 77 -6.40 22.47 -8.37
#